data_AF-F5RDD1-F1
#
_entry.id   AF-F5RDD1-F1
#
_cell.length_a   1.000
_cell.length_b   1.000
_cell.length_c   1.000
_cell.angle_alpha   90.00
_cell.angle_beta   90.00
_cell.angle_gamma   90.00
#
_symmetry.space_group_name_H-M   'P 1'
#
loop_
_entity.id
_entity.type
_entity.pdbx_description
1 polymer ?
#
loop_
_entity_poly.entity_id
_entity_poly.type
_entity_poly.pdbx_seq_one_letter_code
_entity_poly.pdbx_strand_id
1 'polypeptide(L)'
;MMSAALHPLELDSDGRHARLAGVTYLAGGLLRARDGRGVVHLTEAERPRHVYKFIGPLPDSGALQHGALYVARFGDNGHGHWLPLVPARQGFLLWDPQLRVGEVLGDPAAAARRVGATPLDGLFSVQSRADGGQLLLCGHAGPARVWREAMGDVASLTFGWQGGLLPADERASALHLRARPALRLTAG
;
A
#
# COMPACT_ATOMS: atom_id res chain seq x y z
N MET A 1 26.56 14.50 14.56
CA MET A 1 25.83 13.22 14.37
C MET A 1 24.88 13.41 13.21
N MET A 2 25.06 12.69 12.10
CA MET A 2 24.10 12.70 11.01
C MET A 2 22.89 11.87 11.45
N SER A 3 21.81 12.53 11.87
CA SER A 3 20.52 11.86 12.06
C SER A 3 20.10 11.28 10.71
N ALA A 4 20.21 9.97 10.54
CA ALA A 4 19.65 9.30 9.37
C ALA A 4 18.14 9.51 9.44
N ALA A 5 17.58 10.26 8.50
CA ALA A 5 16.15 10.51 8.45
C ALA A 5 15.42 9.15 8.49
N LEU A 6 14.59 8.95 9.51
CA LEU A 6 13.89 7.70 9.74
C LEU A 6 12.76 7.44 8.71
N HIS A 7 12.64 8.32 7.71
CA HIS A 7 11.64 8.30 6.63
C HIS A 7 10.26 7.87 7.16
N PRO A 8 9.61 8.73 7.95
CA PRO A 8 8.29 8.43 8.47
C PRO A 8 7.28 8.26 7.34
N LEU A 9 6.31 7.36 7.53
CA LEU A 9 5.09 7.34 6.74
C LEU A 9 4.08 8.27 7.42
N GLU A 10 3.92 9.47 6.87
CA GLU A 10 2.97 10.47 7.32
C GLU A 10 1.59 10.13 6.76
N LEU A 11 0.60 9.96 7.63
CA LEU A 11 -0.79 9.74 7.24
C LEU A 11 -1.51 11.09 7.17
N ASP A 12 -2.20 11.35 6.07
CA ASP A 12 -3.03 12.54 5.97
C ASP A 12 -4.29 12.39 6.85
N SER A 13 -4.77 13.52 7.35
CA SER A 13 -6.03 13.68 8.09
C SER A 13 -7.26 13.15 7.33
N ASP A 14 -7.18 13.08 5.99
CA ASP A 14 -8.27 12.56 5.15
C ASP A 14 -8.38 11.02 5.17
N GLY A 15 -7.40 10.32 5.76
CA GLY A 15 -7.37 8.87 5.91
C GLY A 15 -7.21 8.09 4.61
N ARG A 16 -6.96 8.77 3.48
CA ARG A 16 -6.85 8.17 2.13
C ARG A 16 -5.51 8.46 1.47
N HIS A 17 -4.75 9.43 1.97
CA HIS A 17 -3.42 9.74 1.47
C HIS A 17 -2.36 9.50 2.54
N ALA A 18 -1.17 9.15 2.07
CA ALA A 18 0.03 9.11 2.91
C ALA A 18 1.23 9.66 2.15
N ARG A 19 2.23 10.16 2.87
CA ARG A 19 3.50 10.65 2.32
C ARG A 19 4.67 9.88 2.92
N LEU A 20 5.58 9.45 2.06
CA LEU A 20 6.82 8.79 2.44
C LEU A 20 7.96 9.36 1.62
N ALA A 21 8.94 9.99 2.28
CA ALA A 21 10.09 10.63 1.66
C ALA A 21 9.73 11.59 0.50
N GLY A 22 8.64 12.36 0.64
CA GLY A 22 8.19 13.34 -0.34
C GLY A 22 7.27 12.78 -1.44
N VAL A 23 7.13 11.46 -1.55
CA VAL A 23 6.21 10.81 -2.49
C VAL A 23 4.84 10.61 -1.84
N THR A 24 3.78 10.95 -2.58
CA THR A 24 2.39 10.78 -2.16
C THR A 24 1.84 9.43 -2.65
N TYR A 25 1.11 8.75 -1.76
CA TYR A 25 0.45 7.48 -2.00
C TYR A 25 -1.04 7.60 -1.70
N LEU A 26 -1.84 6.75 -2.34
CA LEU A 26 -3.15 6.40 -1.81
C LEU A 26 -2.94 5.34 -0.72
N ALA A 27 -3.55 5.56 0.44
CA ALA A 27 -3.45 4.72 1.60
C ALA A 27 -4.73 3.90 1.80
N GLY A 28 -4.55 2.62 2.06
CA GLY A 28 -5.55 1.83 2.76
C GLY A 28 -5.61 2.20 4.24
N GLY A 29 -6.63 1.71 4.94
CA GLY A 29 -6.75 1.91 6.39
C GLY A 29 -5.58 1.31 7.16
N LEU A 30 -5.24 1.93 8.30
CA LEU A 30 -4.26 1.40 9.25
C LEU A 30 -4.73 0.06 9.82
N LEU A 31 -3.88 -0.96 9.72
CA LEU A 31 -4.08 -2.29 10.29
C LEU A 31 -3.08 -2.54 11.41
N ARG A 32 -3.44 -3.43 12.35
CA ARG A 32 -2.57 -3.84 13.45
C ARG A 32 -2.14 -5.30 13.29
N ALA A 33 -0.84 -5.52 13.19
CA ALA A 33 -0.24 -6.84 13.20
C ALA A 33 -0.35 -7.52 14.57
N ARG A 34 -0.19 -8.84 14.61
CA ARG A 34 -0.29 -9.61 15.87
C ARG A 34 0.77 -9.21 16.90
N ASP A 35 1.95 -8.84 16.41
CA ASP A 35 3.06 -8.34 17.23
C ASP A 35 2.92 -6.86 17.64
N GLY A 36 1.79 -6.23 17.31
CA GLY A 36 1.47 -4.86 17.70
C GLY A 36 1.97 -3.77 16.75
N ARG A 37 2.68 -4.12 15.67
CA ARG A 37 3.09 -3.15 14.64
C ARG A 37 1.92 -2.64 13.80
N GLY A 38 2.07 -1.42 13.28
CA GLY A 38 1.16 -0.85 12.30
C GLY A 38 1.51 -1.32 10.88
N VAL A 39 0.48 -1.58 10.09
CA VAL A 39 0.59 -1.96 8.67
C VAL A 39 -0.31 -1.05 7.84
N VAL A 40 0.23 -0.47 6.77
CA VAL A 40 -0.53 0.33 5.81
C VAL A 40 -0.23 -0.18 4.41
N HIS A 41 -1.28 -0.50 3.67
CA HIS A 41 -1.17 -0.81 2.24
C HIS A 41 -1.24 0.48 1.43
N LEU A 42 -0.41 0.60 0.40
CA LEU A 42 -0.29 1.82 -0.39
C LEU A 42 -0.32 1.51 -1.89
N THR A 43 -0.73 2.48 -2.69
CA THR A 43 -0.55 2.51 -4.15
C THR A 43 -0.03 3.88 -4.58
N GLU A 44 0.62 4.00 -5.74
CA GLU A 44 1.05 5.30 -6.23
C GLU A 44 -0.15 6.24 -6.42
N ALA A 45 -0.05 7.51 -5.99
CA ALA A 45 -1.20 8.41 -6.05
C ALA A 45 -1.57 8.87 -7.47
N GLU A 46 -0.58 9.15 -8.32
CA GLU A 46 -0.82 9.69 -9.66
C GLU A 46 -1.13 8.61 -10.71
N ARG A 47 -0.37 7.52 -10.68
CA ARG A 47 -0.46 6.41 -11.64
C ARG A 47 -0.29 5.08 -10.92
N PRO A 48 -1.33 4.63 -10.18
CA PRO A 48 -1.27 3.37 -9.44
C PRO A 48 -0.94 2.20 -10.37
N ARG A 49 0.14 1.48 -10.05
CA ARG A 49 0.59 0.30 -10.78
C ARG A 49 1.02 -0.81 -9.84
N HIS A 50 1.45 -0.49 -8.64
CA HIS A 50 1.94 -1.48 -7.68
C HIS A 50 1.22 -1.34 -6.34
N VAL A 51 1.16 -2.45 -5.63
CA VAL A 51 0.69 -2.48 -4.25
C VAL A 51 1.90 -2.55 -3.35
N TYR A 52 2.04 -1.58 -2.46
CA TYR A 52 3.08 -1.53 -1.45
C TYR A 52 2.51 -1.84 -0.08
N LYS A 53 3.39 -2.24 0.83
CA LYS A 53 3.09 -2.42 2.24
C LYS A 53 4.17 -1.77 3.08
N PHE A 54 3.75 -0.88 3.96
CA PHE A 54 4.62 -0.30 4.97
C PHE A 54 4.32 -0.95 6.33
N ILE A 55 5.37 -1.42 7.01
CA ILE A 55 5.28 -2.02 8.35
C ILE A 55 6.18 -1.23 9.30
N GLY A 56 5.59 -0.68 10.37
CA GLY A 56 6.29 0.17 11.34
C GLY A 56 5.67 0.09 12.74
N PRO A 57 6.11 0.93 13.70
CA PRO A 57 5.38 1.10 14.95
C PRO A 57 3.99 1.67 14.66
N LEU A 58 3.09 1.62 15.64
CA LEU A 58 1.80 2.33 15.52
C LEU A 58 2.05 3.84 15.35
N PRO A 59 1.13 4.56 14.67
CA PRO A 59 1.32 5.97 14.43
C PRO A 59 1.44 6.77 15.73
N ASP A 60 2.38 7.69 15.76
CA ASP A 60 2.48 8.75 16.74
C ASP A 60 2.40 10.09 16.00
N SER A 61 1.51 10.97 16.46
CA SER A 61 1.27 12.28 15.85
C SER A 61 0.98 12.20 14.34
N GLY A 62 0.20 11.18 13.93
CA GLY A 62 -0.20 10.97 12.54
C GLY A 62 0.83 10.26 11.66
N ALA A 63 1.96 9.77 12.20
CA ALA A 63 2.98 9.13 11.38
C ALA A 63 3.53 7.83 11.99
N LEU A 64 3.81 6.84 11.15
CA LEU A 64 4.63 5.69 11.52
C LEU A 64 6.09 6.13 11.36
N GLN A 65 6.77 6.37 12.49
CA GLN A 65 8.02 7.12 12.55
C GLN A 65 9.20 6.47 11.80
N HIS A 66 9.17 5.16 11.61
CA HIS A 66 10.12 4.39 10.82
C HIS A 66 9.51 3.05 10.41
N GLY A 67 10.09 2.35 9.44
CA GLY A 67 9.56 1.04 9.08
C GLY A 67 10.29 0.36 7.93
N ALA A 68 9.66 -0.70 7.44
CA ALA A 68 10.03 -1.38 6.22
C ALA A 68 8.99 -1.13 5.13
N LEU A 69 9.45 -0.88 3.91
CA LEU A 69 8.62 -0.79 2.72
C LEU A 69 8.81 -2.05 1.88
N TYR A 70 7.70 -2.68 1.51
CA TYR A 70 7.65 -3.83 0.63
C TYR A 70 6.75 -3.52 -0.57
N VAL A 71 6.90 -4.31 -1.64
CA VAL A 71 6.05 -4.27 -2.82
C VAL A 71 5.57 -5.67 -3.20
N ALA A 72 4.34 -5.79 -3.65
CA ALA A 72 3.72 -7.07 -3.96
C ALA A 72 4.23 -7.66 -5.28
N ARG A 73 4.52 -8.97 -5.25
CA ARG A 73 4.60 -9.84 -6.42
C ARG A 73 3.48 -10.87 -6.33
N PHE A 74 2.56 -10.82 -7.29
CA PHE A 74 1.49 -11.79 -7.45
C PHE A 74 2.00 -12.93 -8.33
N GLY A 75 2.03 -14.15 -7.80
CA GLY A 75 2.41 -15.36 -8.54
C GLY A 75 1.20 -16.07 -9.14
N ASP A 76 1.41 -16.74 -10.27
CA ASP A 76 0.32 -17.35 -11.07
C ASP A 76 -0.39 -18.53 -10.39
N ASN A 77 0.20 -19.07 -9.32
CA ASN A 77 -0.35 -20.17 -8.52
C ASN A 77 -1.34 -19.71 -7.43
N GLY A 78 -1.76 -18.45 -7.43
CA GLY A 78 -2.61 -17.88 -6.37
C GLY A 78 -1.86 -17.59 -5.07
N HIS A 79 -0.53 -17.64 -5.07
CA HIS A 79 0.32 -17.19 -3.97
C HIS A 79 1.10 -15.95 -4.39
N GLY A 80 1.38 -15.08 -3.42
CA GLY A 80 2.18 -13.89 -3.64
C GLY A 80 3.16 -13.61 -2.51
N HIS A 81 4.11 -12.75 -2.81
CA HIS A 81 5.22 -12.38 -1.92
C HIS A 81 5.32 -10.86 -1.80
N TRP A 82 5.71 -10.42 -0.61
CA TRP A 82 6.11 -9.03 -0.35
C TRP A 82 7.62 -8.90 -0.49
N LEU A 83 8.06 -8.27 -1.57
CA LEU A 83 9.47 -8.06 -1.88
C LEU A 83 9.99 -6.81 -1.15
N PRO A 84 11.12 -6.88 -0.44
CA PRO A 84 11.64 -5.73 0.31
C PRO A 84 12.17 -4.64 -0.64
N LEU A 85 11.71 -3.40 -0.44
CA LEU A 85 12.31 -2.21 -1.04
C LEU A 85 13.21 -1.48 -0.04
N VAL A 86 12.75 -1.35 1.20
CA VAL A 86 13.52 -0.79 2.32
C VAL A 86 13.32 -1.72 3.52
N PRO A 87 14.34 -2.48 3.96
CA PRO A 87 14.21 -3.33 5.13
C PRO A 87 14.18 -2.50 6.42
N ALA A 88 13.47 -3.00 7.45
CA ALA A 88 13.43 -2.36 8.75
C ALA A 88 14.83 -2.37 9.37
N ARG A 89 15.27 -1.25 9.94
CA ARG A 89 16.55 -1.17 10.66
C ARG A 89 16.43 -1.83 12.03
N GLN A 90 16.85 -3.09 12.13
CA GLN A 90 17.17 -3.77 13.38
C GLN A 90 18.36 -4.71 13.11
N GLY A 91 19.60 -4.20 13.20
CA GLY A 91 20.85 -4.98 13.18
C GLY A 91 21.07 -5.92 11.97
N PHE A 92 22.01 -5.54 11.08
CA PHE A 92 22.56 -6.34 9.95
C PHE A 92 21.56 -6.63 8.80
N LEU A 93 21.85 -6.53 7.51
CA LEU A 93 23.00 -6.11 6.69
C LEU A 93 22.41 -5.32 5.51
N LEU A 94 23.02 -4.18 5.18
CA LEU A 94 22.96 -3.62 3.84
C LEU A 94 23.52 -4.68 2.88
N TRP A 95 22.66 -5.39 2.15
CA TRP A 95 23.12 -6.11 0.96
C TRP A 95 23.43 -5.15 -0.20
N ASP A 96 23.04 -3.88 -0.09
CA ASP A 96 23.43 -2.88 -1.08
C ASP A 96 23.87 -1.55 -0.43
N PRO A 97 25.18 -1.27 -0.33
CA PRO A 97 25.74 0.03 0.05
C PRO A 97 25.35 1.17 -0.93
N GLN A 98 24.81 0.84 -2.11
CA GLN A 98 24.25 1.76 -3.09
C GLN A 98 22.76 2.04 -2.85
N LEU A 99 22.08 1.34 -1.94
CA LEU A 99 20.70 1.64 -1.58
C LEU A 99 20.65 2.96 -0.79
N ARG A 100 20.71 4.06 -1.53
CA ARG A 100 20.35 5.38 -1.05
C ARG A 100 18.85 5.31 -0.78
N VAL A 101 18.47 5.08 0.47
CA VAL A 101 17.06 4.93 0.88
C VAL A 101 16.21 6.09 0.34
N GLY A 102 16.76 7.32 0.31
CA GLY A 102 16.11 8.47 -0.33
C GLY A 102 15.87 8.33 -1.83
N GLU A 103 16.76 7.68 -2.60
CA GLU A 103 16.55 7.42 -4.03
C GLU A 103 15.52 6.31 -4.26
N VAL A 104 15.55 5.24 -3.47
CA VAL A 104 14.55 4.17 -3.53
C VAL A 104 13.15 4.70 -3.21
N LEU A 105 13.05 5.54 -2.19
CA LEU A 105 11.78 6.13 -1.80
C LEU A 105 11.37 7.31 -2.70
N GLY A 106 12.31 7.92 -3.44
CA GLY A 106 12.05 9.01 -4.37
C GLY A 106 11.47 8.56 -5.72
N ASP A 107 11.80 7.35 -6.18
CA ASP A 107 11.13 6.68 -7.30
C ASP A 107 10.79 5.22 -6.94
N PRO A 108 9.73 5.02 -6.14
CA PRO A 108 9.32 3.69 -5.70
C PRO A 108 8.88 2.80 -6.86
N ALA A 109 8.35 3.37 -7.95
CA ALA A 109 7.89 2.61 -9.11
C ALA A 109 9.07 2.05 -9.92
N ALA A 110 10.18 2.78 -10.07
CA ALA A 110 11.41 2.23 -10.63
C ALA A 110 12.01 1.16 -9.72
N ALA A 111 12.00 1.37 -8.41
CA ALA A 111 12.48 0.36 -7.45
C ALA A 111 11.64 -0.93 -7.50
N ALA A 112 10.31 -0.81 -7.55
CA ALA A 112 9.37 -1.91 -7.69
C ALA A 112 9.64 -2.76 -8.93
N ARG A 113 9.83 -2.12 -10.09
CA ARG A 113 10.20 -2.80 -11.34
C ARG A 113 11.53 -3.53 -11.22
N ARG A 114 12.54 -2.91 -10.58
CA ARG A 114 13.87 -3.51 -10.41
C ARG A 114 13.85 -4.80 -9.60
N VAL A 115 13.01 -4.87 -8.57
CA VAL A 115 12.88 -6.07 -7.72
C VAL A 115 11.92 -7.12 -8.27
N GLY A 116 11.22 -6.84 -9.39
CA GLY A 116 10.29 -7.79 -10.02
C GLY A 116 8.90 -7.81 -9.38
N ALA A 117 8.42 -6.66 -8.90
CA ALA A 117 7.02 -6.49 -8.50
C ALA A 117 6.07 -6.70 -9.69
N THR A 118 4.84 -7.11 -9.42
CA THR A 118 3.82 -7.27 -10.47
C THR A 118 3.11 -5.94 -10.72
N PRO A 119 3.21 -5.34 -11.92
CA PRO A 119 2.39 -4.20 -12.28
C PRO A 119 0.94 -4.65 -12.52
N LEU A 120 -0.03 -3.86 -12.03
CA LEU A 120 -1.45 -4.13 -12.17
C LEU A 120 -2.11 -3.02 -13.00
N ASP A 121 -2.71 -3.40 -14.12
CA ASP A 121 -3.52 -2.49 -14.93
C ASP A 121 -4.81 -2.08 -14.22
N GLY A 122 -5.16 -0.80 -14.35
CA GLY A 122 -6.41 -0.26 -13.81
C GLY A 122 -6.47 -0.15 -12.29
N LEU A 123 -5.39 -0.44 -11.56
CA LEU A 123 -5.30 -0.32 -10.11
C LEU A 123 -5.68 1.10 -9.68
N PHE A 124 -6.35 1.19 -8.53
CA PHE A 124 -6.65 2.45 -7.85
C PHE A 124 -6.09 2.43 -6.43
N SER A 125 -6.75 1.73 -5.51
CA SER A 125 -6.35 1.69 -4.09
C SER A 125 -6.71 0.35 -3.43
N VAL A 126 -6.34 0.21 -2.16
CA VAL A 126 -6.60 -0.98 -1.36
C VAL A 126 -7.70 -0.69 -0.33
N GLN A 127 -8.65 -1.60 -0.19
CA GLN A 127 -9.66 -1.57 0.86
C GLN A 127 -9.58 -2.82 1.75
N SER A 128 -9.67 -2.63 3.06
CA SER A 128 -9.78 -3.73 4.02
C SER A 128 -11.19 -4.35 3.98
N ARG A 129 -11.27 -5.68 4.06
CA ARG A 129 -12.53 -6.43 4.12
C ARG A 129 -12.82 -6.87 5.55
N ALA A 130 -14.11 -7.05 5.87
CA ALA A 130 -14.56 -7.47 7.19
C ALA A 130 -14.08 -8.88 7.57
N ASP A 131 -13.79 -9.72 6.58
CA ASP A 131 -13.26 -11.07 6.77
C ASP A 131 -11.76 -11.08 7.11
N GLY A 132 -11.09 -9.92 7.18
CA GLY A 132 -9.65 -9.78 7.41
C GLY A 132 -8.79 -9.88 6.13
N GLY A 133 -9.42 -10.05 4.96
CA GLY A 133 -8.79 -9.94 3.66
C GLY A 133 -8.72 -8.50 3.15
N GLN A 134 -8.23 -8.35 1.93
CA GLN A 134 -8.02 -7.07 1.27
C GLN A 134 -8.57 -7.14 -0.15
N LEU A 135 -9.13 -6.02 -0.61
CA LEU A 135 -9.70 -5.83 -1.94
C LEU A 135 -8.87 -4.80 -2.70
N LEU A 136 -8.48 -5.15 -3.93
CA LEU A 136 -7.93 -4.19 -4.89
C LEU A 136 -9.06 -3.49 -5.63
N LEU A 137 -9.15 -2.18 -5.45
CA LEU A 137 -10.06 -1.32 -6.20
C LEU A 137 -9.44 -0.96 -7.54
N CYS A 138 -10.26 -0.97 -8.60
CA CYS A 138 -9.85 -0.61 -9.95
C CYS A 138 -10.65 0.59 -10.47
N GLY A 139 -10.02 1.42 -11.32
CA GLY A 139 -10.66 2.56 -11.97
C GLY A 139 -11.64 2.19 -13.10
N HIS A 140 -11.73 0.90 -13.44
CA HIS A 140 -12.69 0.37 -14.41
C HIS A 140 -13.35 -0.90 -13.87
N ALA A 141 -14.51 -1.24 -14.43
CA ALA A 141 -15.18 -2.51 -14.12
C ALA A 141 -14.33 -3.70 -14.59
N GLY A 142 -14.29 -4.76 -13.79
CA GLY A 142 -13.51 -5.96 -14.06
C GLY A 142 -13.68 -7.00 -12.95
N PRO A 143 -13.08 -8.19 -13.10
CA PRO A 143 -13.02 -9.17 -12.01
C PRO A 143 -12.28 -8.55 -10.83
N ALA A 144 -12.86 -8.68 -9.64
CA ALA A 144 -12.22 -8.16 -8.46
C ALA A 144 -11.06 -9.08 -8.06
N ARG A 145 -10.06 -8.46 -7.43
CA ARG A 145 -8.87 -9.15 -6.94
C ARG A 145 -8.81 -8.97 -5.45
N VAL A 146 -8.76 -10.09 -4.74
CA VAL A 146 -8.65 -10.11 -3.29
C VAL A 146 -7.44 -10.90 -2.86
N TRP A 147 -6.86 -10.52 -1.73
CA TRP A 147 -5.85 -11.33 -1.08
C TRP A 147 -6.12 -11.46 0.41
N ARG A 148 -5.40 -12.41 1.02
CA ARG A 148 -5.36 -12.62 2.46
C ARG A 148 -3.93 -12.97 2.84
N GLU A 149 -3.43 -12.24 3.82
CA GLU A 149 -2.09 -12.46 4.36
C GLU A 149 -1.99 -13.84 5.02
N ALA A 150 -0.86 -14.53 4.81
CA ALA A 150 -0.68 -15.88 5.32
C ALA A 150 -0.78 -15.90 6.85
N MET A 151 -1.32 -17.00 7.39
CA MET A 151 -1.64 -17.16 8.81
C MET A 151 -2.66 -16.15 9.36
N GLY A 152 -3.24 -15.28 8.52
CA GLY A 152 -4.14 -14.21 8.96
C GLY A 152 -3.45 -13.14 9.79
N ASP A 153 -2.17 -12.87 9.52
CA ASP A 153 -1.42 -11.76 10.13
C ASP A 153 -1.01 -10.75 9.05
N VAL A 154 -1.41 -9.50 9.22
CA VAL A 154 -1.14 -8.43 8.24
C VAL A 154 0.34 -8.10 8.06
N ALA A 155 1.19 -8.51 9.02
CA ALA A 155 2.64 -8.40 8.90
C ALA A 155 3.29 -9.53 8.07
N SER A 156 2.55 -10.56 7.66
CA SER A 156 3.10 -11.69 6.89
C SER A 156 3.73 -11.23 5.57
N LEU A 157 4.81 -11.84 5.13
CA LEU A 157 5.47 -11.49 3.86
C LEU A 157 5.04 -12.38 2.68
N THR A 158 4.00 -13.17 2.90
CA THR A 158 3.36 -14.00 1.87
C THR A 158 1.86 -13.94 2.01
N PHE A 159 1.15 -14.07 0.90
CA PHE A 159 -0.31 -14.02 0.87
C PHE A 159 -0.87 -15.00 -0.15
N GLY A 160 -2.12 -15.44 0.08
CA GLY A 160 -2.93 -16.08 -0.95
C GLY A 160 -3.77 -15.02 -1.65
N TRP A 161 -3.90 -15.11 -2.97
CA TRP A 161 -4.72 -14.19 -3.76
C TRP A 161 -5.57 -14.94 -4.78
N GLN A 162 -6.71 -14.35 -5.11
CA GLN A 162 -7.63 -14.87 -6.12
C GLN A 162 -8.02 -13.73 -7.07
N GLY A 163 -7.94 -13.98 -8.37
CA GLY A 163 -8.54 -13.14 -9.40
C GLY A 163 -9.80 -13.81 -9.93
N GLY A 164 -10.97 -13.18 -9.76
CA GLY A 164 -12.24 -13.78 -10.18
C GLY A 164 -13.45 -12.88 -9.98
N LEU A 165 -14.63 -13.36 -10.38
CA LEU A 165 -15.89 -12.74 -10.03
C LEU A 165 -16.09 -12.92 -8.52
N LEU A 166 -16.10 -11.83 -7.75
CA LEU A 166 -16.54 -11.89 -6.37
C LEU A 166 -18.02 -12.30 -6.31
N PRO A 167 -18.45 -12.99 -5.24
CA PRO A 167 -19.87 -13.23 -5.00
C PRO A 167 -20.62 -11.88 -5.00
N ALA A 168 -21.89 -11.91 -5.42
CA ALA A 168 -22.64 -10.72 -5.83
C ALA A 168 -22.75 -9.61 -4.76
N ASP A 169 -22.58 -9.97 -3.50
CA ASP A 169 -22.53 -9.15 -2.30
C ASP A 169 -21.24 -8.34 -2.13
N GLU A 170 -20.14 -8.70 -2.79
CA GLU A 170 -18.86 -7.98 -2.73
C GLU A 170 -18.49 -7.26 -4.04
N ARG A 171 -19.44 -7.13 -4.98
CA ARG A 171 -19.29 -6.20 -6.11
C ARG A 171 -19.29 -4.78 -5.56
N ALA A 172 -18.10 -4.29 -5.21
CA ALA A 172 -17.85 -2.88 -4.97
C ALA A 172 -18.16 -2.12 -6.27
N SER A 173 -19.42 -1.75 -6.42
CA SER A 173 -19.85 -0.78 -7.41
C SER A 173 -19.09 0.49 -7.11
N ALA A 174 -18.40 1.02 -8.12
CA ALA A 174 -17.61 2.24 -8.11
C ALA A 174 -18.47 3.51 -7.86
N LEU A 175 -19.12 3.57 -6.69
CA LEU A 175 -19.83 4.73 -6.18
C LEU A 175 -18.96 5.42 -5.13
N HIS A 176 -17.83 5.97 -5.58
CA HIS A 176 -17.10 6.99 -4.81
C HIS A 176 -16.71 8.22 -5.63
N LEU A 177 -17.23 8.33 -6.87
CA LEU A 177 -17.00 9.45 -7.78
C LEU A 177 -18.17 10.46 -7.80
N ARG A 178 -18.92 10.59 -6.70
CA ARG A 178 -19.89 11.69 -6.52
C ARG A 178 -19.69 12.42 -5.20
N ALA A 179 -18.65 13.24 -5.17
CA ALA A 179 -18.63 14.44 -4.34
C ALA A 179 -17.88 15.56 -5.07
N ARG A 180 -18.45 16.03 -6.19
CA ARG A 180 -18.35 17.44 -6.53
C ARG A 180 -19.66 18.09 -6.09
N PRO A 181 -19.69 19.01 -5.11
CA PRO A 181 -20.82 19.91 -5.06
C PRO A 181 -20.78 20.71 -6.36
N ALA A 182 -21.83 20.59 -7.16
CA ALA A 182 -22.05 21.53 -8.24
C ALA A 182 -22.16 22.91 -7.58
N LEU A 183 -21.16 23.76 -7.82
CA LEU A 183 -21.23 25.18 -7.51
C LEU A 183 -22.41 25.72 -8.33
N ARG A 184 -23.58 25.86 -7.70
CA ARG A 184 -24.70 26.58 -8.29
C ARG A 184 -24.30 28.06 -8.27
N LEU A 185 -23.80 28.53 -9.40
CA LEU A 185 -23.96 29.92 -9.77
C LEU A 185 -25.45 30.15 -10.00
N THR A 186 -26.11 30.84 -9.07
CA THR A 186 -27.33 31.57 -9.36
C THR A 186 -27.04 33.03 -9.10
N ALA A 187 -26.90 33.76 -10.21
CA ALA A 187 -27.06 35.20 -10.29
C ALA A 187 -28.53 35.55 -10.03
N GLY A 188 -28.77 36.72 -9.43
CA GLY A 188 -30.10 37.29 -9.17
C GLY A 188 -30.14 37.98 -7.83
#